data_AF-A0A5K0Z2S1-F1
#
_entry.id   AF-A0A5K0Z2S1-F1
#
_cell.length_a   1.000
_cell.length_b   1.000
_cell.length_c   1.000
_cell.angle_alpha   90.00
_cell.angle_beta   90.00
_cell.angle_gamma   90.00
#
_symmetry.space_group_name_H-M   'P 1'
#
loop_
_entity.id
_entity.type
_entity.pdbx_description
1 polymer ?
#
loop_
_entity_poly.entity_id
_entity_poly.type
_entity_poly.pdbx_seq_one_letter_code
_entity_poly.pdbx_strand_id
1 'polypeptide(L)'
;MDKTKEAIRDNMKGEKKLYVPIWKIIDERWFGHLHRPLHVVVYYLNPAIRYLPTFKKDREVECGMLDCIEMLVSDYSEQEAIHVLINKYDNGSGSMGRDTTIRC
;
A
#
# COMPACT_ATOMS: atom_id res chain seq x y z
N MET A 1 -3.70 6.00 -4.48
CA MET A 1 -3.66 7.32 -5.13
C MET A 1 -3.89 7.25 -6.64
N ASP A 2 -3.45 6.16 -7.30
CA ASP A 2 -3.45 6.08 -8.77
C ASP A 2 -4.83 6.16 -9.42
N LYS A 3 -5.86 5.51 -8.87
CA LYS A 3 -7.22 5.58 -9.43
C LYS A 3 -7.73 7.02 -9.53
N THR A 4 -7.44 7.85 -8.53
CA THR A 4 -7.82 9.28 -8.55
C THR A 4 -7.01 10.04 -9.60
N LYS A 5 -5.70 9.76 -9.71
CA LYS A 5 -4.84 10.36 -10.73
C LYS A 5 -5.29 9.99 -12.15
N GLU A 6 -5.61 8.71 -12.38
CA GLU A 6 -6.15 8.19 -13.63
C GLU A 6 -7.49 8.86 -13.98
N ALA A 7 -8.43 8.94 -13.03
CA ALA A 7 -9.69 9.64 -13.25
C ALA A 7 -9.50 11.12 -13.62
N ILE A 8 -8.54 11.82 -13.01
CA ILE A 8 -8.20 13.21 -13.36
C ILE A 8 -7.63 13.26 -14.78
N ARG A 9 -6.71 12.37 -15.15
CA ARG A 9 -6.17 12.29 -16.52
C ARG A 9 -7.28 12.06 -17.53
N ASP A 10 -8.18 11.13 -17.24
CA ASP A 10 -9.25 10.73 -18.15
C ASP A 10 -10.27 11.86 -18.32
N ASN A 11 -10.63 12.56 -17.24
CA ASN A 11 -11.46 13.77 -17.29
C ASN A 11 -10.81 14.92 -18.08
N MET A 12 -9.48 15.02 -18.05
CA MET A 12 -8.71 16.00 -18.82
C MET A 12 -8.35 15.50 -20.23
N LYS A 13 -8.97 14.40 -20.69
CA LYS A 13 -8.75 13.77 -22.01
C LYS A 13 -7.28 13.45 -22.31
N GLY A 14 -6.49 13.18 -21.28
CA GLY A 14 -5.06 12.91 -21.43
C GLY A 14 -4.20 14.14 -21.74
N GLU A 15 -4.73 15.37 -21.65
CA GLU A 15 -3.95 16.59 -21.86
C GLU A 15 -2.99 16.83 -20.68
N LYS A 16 -1.73 16.43 -20.87
CA LYS A 16 -0.67 16.49 -19.84
C LYS A 16 -0.55 17.87 -19.19
N LYS A 17 -0.67 18.94 -19.97
CA LYS A 17 -0.55 20.32 -19.45
C LYS A 17 -1.58 20.65 -18.37
N LEU A 18 -2.74 20.00 -18.39
CA LEU A 18 -3.83 20.27 -17.46
C LEU A 18 -3.73 19.43 -16.19
N TYR A 19 -3.42 18.13 -16.29
CA TYR A 19 -3.46 17.25 -15.12
C TYR A 19 -2.12 17.09 -14.40
N VAL A 20 -0.97 17.29 -15.06
CA VAL A 20 0.35 17.14 -14.43
C VAL A 20 0.55 18.11 -13.24
N PRO A 21 0.17 19.40 -13.34
CA PRO A 21 0.25 20.31 -12.19
C PRO A 21 -0.63 19.85 -11.02
N ILE A 22 -1.83 19.33 -11.32
CA ILE A 22 -2.76 18.81 -10.31
C ILE A 22 -2.17 17.59 -9.61
N TRP A 23 -1.60 16.65 -10.38
CA TRP A 23 -0.90 15.49 -9.82
C TRP A 23 0.23 15.90 -8.90
N LYS A 24 1.01 16.93 -9.27
CA LYS A 24 2.10 17.44 -8.43
C LYS A 24 1.61 17.99 -7.09
N ILE A 25 0.53 18.77 -7.08
CA ILE A 25 -0.07 19.29 -5.83
C ILE A 25 -0.60 18.14 -4.95
N ILE A 26 -1.22 17.13 -5.57
CA ILE A 26 -1.69 15.94 -4.88
C ILE A 26 -0.50 15.21 -4.25
N ASP A 27 0.58 15.02 -5.01
CA ASP A 27 1.80 14.37 -4.52
C ASP A 27 2.39 15.14 -3.34
N GLU A 28 2.59 16.46 -3.47
CA GLU A 28 3.14 17.29 -2.39
C GLU A 28 2.30 17.20 -1.10
N ARG A 29 0.96 17.25 -1.21
CA ARG A 29 0.08 17.11 -0.04
C ARG A 29 0.09 15.69 0.53
N TRP A 30 0.16 14.68 -0.34
CA TRP A 30 0.21 13.29 0.07
C TRP A 30 1.51 12.97 0.81
N PHE A 31 2.65 13.48 0.34
CA PHE A 31 3.94 13.36 1.03
C PHE A 31 4.00 14.17 2.33
N GLY A 32 3.36 15.34 2.39
CA GLY A 32 3.48 16.27 3.52
C GLY A 32 2.51 16.02 4.69
N HIS A 33 1.33 15.43 4.48
CA HIS A 33 0.27 15.39 5.49
C HIS A 33 -0.35 14.02 5.78
N LEU A 34 -0.26 13.05 4.85
CA LEU A 34 -0.78 11.70 5.07
C LEU A 34 0.42 10.79 5.23
N HIS A 35 0.53 10.12 6.37
CA HIS A 35 1.57 9.12 6.61
C HIS A 35 1.43 7.98 5.58
N ARG A 36 2.10 8.14 4.44
CA ARG A 36 2.23 7.15 3.36
C ARG A 36 2.44 5.74 3.91
N PRO A 37 3.36 5.54 4.88
CA PRO A 37 3.62 4.22 5.41
C PRO A 37 2.38 3.61 6.08
N LEU A 38 1.65 4.37 6.91
CA LEU A 38 0.49 3.83 7.63
C LEU A 38 -0.66 3.47 6.68
N HIS A 39 -0.96 4.32 5.70
CA HIS A 39 -1.98 4.01 4.69
C HIS A 39 -1.60 2.83 3.81
N VAL A 40 -0.33 2.72 3.44
CA VAL A 40 0.21 1.58 2.69
C VAL A 40 0.11 0.31 3.52
N VAL A 41 0.52 0.34 4.79
CA VAL A 41 0.43 -0.79 5.71
C VAL A 41 -1.02 -1.25 5.89
N VAL A 42 -1.96 -0.32 6.07
CA VAL A 42 -3.39 -0.67 6.21
C VAL A 42 -3.92 -1.30 4.93
N TYR A 43 -3.58 -0.76 3.75
CA TYR A 43 -3.94 -1.36 2.47
C TYR A 43 -3.35 -2.76 2.29
N TYR A 44 -2.08 -2.95 2.70
CA TYR A 44 -1.35 -4.20 2.59
C TYR A 44 -1.90 -5.28 3.54
N LEU A 45 -2.04 -4.94 4.82
CA LEU A 45 -2.39 -5.88 5.89
C LEU A 45 -3.90 -6.15 6.00
N ASN A 46 -4.76 -5.45 5.26
CA ASN A 46 -6.18 -5.74 5.25
C ASN A 46 -6.47 -7.00 4.41
N PRO A 47 -6.87 -8.14 5.01
CA PRO A 47 -7.09 -9.40 4.29
C PRO A 47 -8.18 -9.29 3.23
N ALA A 48 -9.24 -8.54 3.53
CA ALA A 48 -10.38 -8.28 2.65
C ALA A 48 -9.97 -7.61 1.35
N ILE A 49 -8.84 -6.89 1.36
CA ILE A 49 -8.27 -6.20 0.21
C ILE A 49 -7.12 -7.04 -0.39
N ARG A 50 -6.21 -7.55 0.45
CA ARG A 50 -4.96 -8.25 0.06
C ARG A 50 -5.19 -9.44 -0.85
N TYR A 51 -6.25 -10.19 -0.60
CA TYR A 51 -6.57 -11.42 -1.33
C TYR A 51 -7.56 -11.21 -2.47
N LEU A 52 -7.97 -9.96 -2.75
CA LEU A 52 -8.76 -9.67 -3.94
C LEU A 52 -7.92 -9.87 -5.22
N PRO A 53 -8.51 -10.37 -6.31
CA PRO A 53 -7.84 -10.44 -7.61
C PRO A 53 -7.36 -9.07 -8.14
N THR A 54 -7.98 -7.99 -7.63
CA THR A 54 -7.65 -6.60 -8.00
C THR A 54 -6.55 -5.99 -7.14
N PHE A 55 -6.04 -6.70 -6.14
CA PHE A 55 -4.96 -6.20 -5.29
C PHE A 55 -3.69 -5.97 -6.13
N LYS A 56 -3.01 -4.85 -5.88
CA LYS A 56 -1.74 -4.52 -6.53
C LYS A 56 -0.67 -4.35 -5.48
N LYS A 57 0.29 -5.27 -5.45
CA LYS A 57 1.57 -5.12 -4.72
C LYS A 57 2.56 -4.40 -5.63
N ASP A 58 2.33 -3.11 -5.86
CA ASP A 58 3.29 -2.31 -6.62
C ASP A 58 4.47 -1.87 -5.73
N ARG A 59 5.47 -1.27 -6.36
CA ARG A 59 6.70 -0.84 -5.67
C ARG A 59 6.41 0.19 -4.56
N GLU A 60 5.40 1.03 -4.71
CA GLU A 60 5.04 2.01 -3.67
C GLU A 60 4.48 1.31 -2.44
N VAL A 61 3.63 0.31 -2.66
CA VAL A 61 3.05 -0.51 -1.59
C VAL A 61 4.12 -1.37 -0.90
N GLU A 62 5.06 -1.93 -1.65
CA GLU A 62 6.15 -2.74 -1.08
C GLU A 62 7.17 -1.88 -0.32
N CYS A 63 7.68 -0.80 -0.91
CA CYS A 63 8.58 0.11 -0.22
C CYS A 63 7.91 0.76 1.00
N GLY A 64 6.66 1.20 0.88
CA GLY A 64 5.95 1.82 2.01
C GLY A 64 5.70 0.87 3.17
N MET A 65 5.60 -0.45 2.93
CA MET A 65 5.54 -1.46 3.99
C MET A 65 6.88 -1.59 4.71
N LEU A 66 7.99 -1.66 3.96
CA LEU A 66 9.35 -1.75 4.50
C LEU A 66 9.70 -0.50 5.32
N ASP A 67 9.46 0.70 4.75
CA ASP A 67 9.65 1.99 5.43
C ASP A 67 8.90 2.02 6.77
N CYS A 68 7.71 1.42 6.82
CA CYS A 68 6.90 1.38 8.02
C CYS A 68 7.47 0.45 9.10
N ILE A 69 8.02 -0.70 8.71
CA ILE A 69 8.67 -1.63 9.63
C ILE A 69 9.91 -0.96 10.23
N GLU A 70 10.76 -0.37 9.39
CA GLU A 70 11.96 0.35 9.82
C GLU A 70 11.65 1.53 10.75
N MET A 71 10.56 2.26 10.46
CA MET A 71 10.12 3.39 11.28
C MET A 71 9.53 2.97 12.64
N LEU A 72 8.80 1.85 12.68
CA LEU A 72 8.05 1.43 13.87
C LEU A 72 8.84 0.49 14.79
N VAL A 73 9.80 -0.25 14.25
CA VAL A 73 10.52 -1.31 14.96
C VAL A 73 12.01 -1.06 14.83
N SER A 74 12.65 -0.70 15.94
CA SER A 74 14.10 -0.42 15.95
C SER A 74 14.95 -1.67 16.18
N ASP A 75 14.38 -2.74 16.72
CA ASP A 75 15.10 -4.01 16.96
C ASP A 75 15.14 -4.86 15.68
N TYR A 76 16.34 -5.21 15.25
CA TYR A 76 16.55 -5.97 14.01
C TYR A 76 16.02 -7.41 14.08
N SER A 77 16.05 -8.05 15.26
CA SER A 77 15.55 -9.41 15.42
C SER A 77 14.02 -9.43 15.30
N GLU A 78 13.35 -8.40 15.84
CA GLU A 78 11.91 -8.20 15.66
C GLU A 78 11.55 -7.89 14.20
N GLN A 79 12.35 -7.08 13.49
CA GLN A 79 12.15 -6.83 12.06
C GLN A 79 12.21 -8.14 11.24
N GLU A 80 13.22 -8.98 11.46
CA GLU A 80 13.34 -10.29 10.81
C GLU A 80 12.13 -11.19 11.09
N ALA A 81 11.66 -11.23 12.34
CA ALA A 81 10.46 -12.00 12.71
C ALA A 81 9.20 -11.49 11.98
N ILE A 82 9.07 -10.16 11.83
CA ILE A 82 7.98 -9.53 11.08
C ILE A 82 8.08 -9.87 9.59
N HIS A 83 9.26 -9.87 8.99
CA HIS A 83 9.44 -10.28 7.58
C HIS A 83 9.00 -11.72 7.34
N VAL A 84 9.34 -12.64 8.25
CA VAL A 84 8.88 -14.03 8.21
C VAL A 84 7.35 -14.11 8.31
N LEU A 85 6.73 -13.29 9.15
CA LEU A 85 5.27 -13.24 9.30
C LEU A 85 4.58 -12.67 8.05
N ILE A 86 5.14 -11.62 7.45
CA ILE A 86 4.65 -11.04 6.19
C ILE A 86 4.73 -12.06 5.05
N ASN A 87 5.79 -12.85 4.97
CA ASN A 87 5.87 -13.94 3.99
C ASN A 87 4.78 -14.99 4.19
N LYS A 88 4.44 -15.31 5.44
CA LYS A 88 3.33 -16.23 5.73
C LYS A 88 1.97 -15.66 5.32
N TYR A 89 1.78 -14.36 5.57
CA TYR A 89 0.59 -13.60 5.18
C TYR A 89 0.46 -13.50 3.65
N ASP A 90 1.55 -13.19 2.95
CA ASP A 90 1.57 -13.10 1.49
C ASP A 90 1.18 -14.41 0.81
N ASN A 91 1.60 -15.53 1.40
CA ASN A 91 1.28 -16.87 0.91
C ASN A 91 -0.07 -17.41 1.41
N GLY A 92 -0.81 -16.66 2.22
CA GLY A 92 -2.06 -17.14 2.84
C GLY A 92 -1.85 -18.47 3.56
N SER A 93 -0.76 -18.60 4.30
CA SER A 93 -0.36 -19.87 4.93
C SER A 93 -0.73 -19.91 6.42
N GLY A 94 -0.89 -21.12 6.98
CA GLY A 94 -1.21 -21.30 8.39
C GLY A 94 -2.59 -20.75 8.76
N SER A 95 -2.69 -20.08 9.92
CA SER A 95 -3.96 -19.51 10.40
C SER A 95 -4.43 -18.31 9.57
N MET A 96 -3.54 -17.63 8.86
CA MET A 96 -3.83 -16.42 8.06
C MET A 96 -4.48 -16.72 6.71
N GLY A 97 -4.42 -17.98 6.26
CA GLY A 97 -5.06 -18.48 5.04
C GLY A 97 -6.46 -19.05 5.21
N ARG A 98 -7.01 -19.02 6.43
CA ARG A 98 -8.34 -19.58 6.69
C ARG A 98 -9.40 -18.72 6.02
N ASP A 99 -10.41 -19.37 5.45
CA ASP A 99 -11.55 -18.70 4.80
C ASP A 99 -12.24 -17.66 5.71
N THR A 100 -12.26 -17.91 7.02
CA THR A 100 -12.78 -16.99 8.05
C THR A 100 -11.98 -15.69 8.18
N THR A 101 -10.71 -15.69 7.78
CA THR A 101 -9.80 -14.54 7.87
C THR A 101 -9.77 -13.74 6.57
N ILE A 102 -10.02 -14.38 5.43
CA ILE A 102 -10.01 -13.78 4.10
C ILE A 102 -11.31 -13.01 3.78
N ARG A 103 -12.43 -13.35 4.44
CA ARG A 103 -13.78 -12.84 4.15
C ARG A 103 -14.34 -11.78 5.11
N CYS A 104 -13.54 -11.25 6.04
CA CYS A 104 -14.00 -10.19 6.96
C CYS A 104 -14.06 -8.82 6.30
#